data_AF-A0A9X3S0J0-F1
#
_entry.id   AF-A0A9X3S0J0-F1
#
_cell.length_a   1.000
_cell.length_b   1.000
_cell.length_c   1.000
_cell.angle_alpha   90.00
_cell.angle_beta   90.00
_cell.angle_gamma   90.00
#
_symmetry.space_group_name_H-M   'P 1'
#
loop_
_entity.id
_entity.type
_entity.pdbx_description
1 polymer ?
#
loop_
_entity_poly.entity_id
_entity_poly.type
_entity_poly.pdbx_seq_one_letter_code
_entity_poly.pdbx_strand_id
1 'polypeptide(L)'
;MKFMTFSILALSTLATAVQAEQQLAEQPTPDLFIASDAVEINGQDYRKLSVDNLSEAAELHAGDEVFKNAFSNVSKATGLIFVTVKNPADANAVAKELKLEVVFAQGESAVFKASEGQDLLGISDYLNADSRVKASKIELNSGKYRAQ
;
A
#
# COMPACT_ATOMS: atom_id res chain seq x y z
N MET A 1 17.28 18.96 92.52
CA MET A 1 18.33 18.80 91.48
C MET A 1 17.65 18.20 90.25
N LYS A 2 17.47 19.00 89.20
CA LYS A 2 18.27 19.00 87.95
C LYS A 2 18.06 17.75 87.08
N PHE A 3 17.34 18.01 85.97
CA PHE A 3 17.43 17.46 84.60
C PHE A 3 17.67 15.96 84.40
N MET A 4 16.78 15.32 83.64
CA MET A 4 17.18 14.55 82.45
C MET A 4 16.03 14.51 81.44
N THR A 5 16.20 15.30 80.37
CA THR A 5 15.50 15.15 79.09
C THR A 5 15.91 13.84 78.43
N PHE A 6 14.94 13.04 78.00
CA PHE A 6 15.17 11.94 77.08
C PHE A 6 14.66 12.33 75.69
N SER A 7 15.63 12.51 74.78
CA SER A 7 15.42 12.74 73.35
C SER A 7 14.82 11.49 72.71
N ILE A 8 13.71 11.65 71.98
CA ILE A 8 13.22 10.62 71.07
C ILE A 8 14.17 10.62 69.86
N LEU A 9 15.00 9.59 69.73
CA LEU A 9 15.73 9.32 68.51
C LEU A 9 14.71 8.97 67.42
N ALA A 10 14.54 9.87 66.45
CA ALA A 10 13.90 9.55 65.19
C ALA A 10 14.86 8.66 64.38
N LEU A 11 14.52 7.37 64.24
CA LEU A 11 15.25 6.45 63.38
C LEU A 11 14.80 6.68 61.92
N SER A 12 15.28 7.77 61.30
CA SER A 12 15.13 7.98 59.87
C SER A 12 16.23 7.21 59.14
N THR A 13 16.04 5.90 58.95
CA THR A 13 16.80 5.17 57.94
C THR A 13 16.30 5.61 56.58
N LEU A 14 17.11 6.41 55.90
CA LEU A 14 16.99 6.77 54.50
C LEU A 14 16.68 5.50 53.71
N ALA A 15 15.44 5.39 53.21
CA ALA A 15 15.18 4.51 52.09
C ALA A 15 16.01 5.08 50.93
N THR A 16 17.12 4.42 50.60
CA THR A 16 17.74 4.59 49.30
C THR A 16 16.70 4.13 48.29
N ALA A 17 15.88 5.07 47.82
CA ALA A 17 15.17 4.91 46.57
C ALA A 17 16.27 4.74 45.52
N VAL A 18 16.59 3.49 45.20
CA VAL A 18 17.21 3.17 43.92
C VAL A 18 16.16 3.58 42.90
N GLN A 19 16.25 4.83 42.43
CA GLN A 19 15.58 5.25 41.22
C GLN A 19 16.21 4.41 40.12
N ALA A 20 15.55 3.29 39.81
CA ALA A 20 15.69 2.66 38.52
C ALA A 20 15.14 3.67 37.51
N GLU A 21 15.98 4.60 37.06
CA GLU A 21 15.83 5.26 35.77
C GLU A 21 16.05 4.19 34.70
N GLN A 22 15.14 3.23 34.64
CA GLN A 22 14.98 2.41 33.47
C GLN A 22 14.27 3.33 32.48
N GLN A 23 15.09 4.13 31.77
CA GLN A 23 14.68 4.81 30.55
C GLN A 23 13.98 3.74 29.71
N LEU A 24 12.64 3.78 29.70
CA LEU A 24 11.86 2.95 28.80
C LEU A 24 12.40 3.25 27.42
N ALA A 25 12.90 2.21 26.73
CA ALA A 25 13.42 2.37 25.39
C ALA A 25 12.36 3.10 24.58
N GLU A 26 12.71 4.30 24.11
CA GLU A 26 11.83 5.10 23.29
C GLU A 26 11.52 4.24 22.07
N GLN A 27 10.27 3.80 21.94
CA GLN A 27 9.88 3.05 20.76
C GLN A 27 10.11 3.99 19.57
N PRO A 28 10.76 3.51 18.50
CA PRO A 28 10.92 4.34 17.32
C PRO A 28 9.53 4.84 16.92
N THR A 29 9.41 6.15 16.72
CA THR A 29 8.20 6.74 16.15
C THR A 29 7.87 5.92 14.90
N PRO A 30 6.67 5.30 14.82
CA PRO A 30 6.32 4.56 13.62
C PRO A 30 6.48 5.50 12.44
N ASP A 31 7.21 5.07 11.41
CA ASP A 31 7.35 5.83 10.18
C ASP A 31 5.94 6.19 9.70
N LEU A 32 5.57 7.46 9.86
CA LEU A 32 4.30 7.96 9.39
C LEU A 32 4.45 8.09 7.89
N PHE A 33 4.06 7.04 7.17
CA PHE A 33 3.92 7.10 5.72
C PHE A 33 3.11 8.35 5.35
N ILE A 34 3.72 9.28 4.63
CA ILE A 34 2.99 10.39 4.04
C ILE A 34 2.19 9.78 2.90
N ALA A 35 0.98 9.37 3.22
CA ALA A 35 0.09 8.74 2.27
C ALA A 35 -0.21 9.77 1.17
N SER A 36 -0.01 9.39 -0.09
CA SER A 36 -0.41 10.22 -1.23
C SER A 36 -1.91 10.54 -1.16
N ASP A 37 -2.36 11.46 -2.00
CA ASP A 37 -3.78 11.58 -2.31
C ASP A 37 -4.34 10.24 -2.78
N ALA A 38 -5.64 10.04 -2.53
CA ALA A 38 -6.32 8.82 -2.91
C ALA A 38 -6.42 8.74 -4.44
N VAL A 39 -6.15 7.56 -5.00
CA VAL A 39 -6.38 7.21 -6.39
C VAL A 39 -7.37 6.07 -6.47
N GLU A 40 -8.34 6.18 -7.39
CA GLU A 40 -9.32 5.13 -7.62
C GLU A 40 -8.72 4.04 -8.51
N ILE A 41 -8.62 2.82 -8.01
CA ILE A 41 -8.16 1.64 -8.75
C ILE A 41 -9.25 0.58 -8.69
N ASN A 42 -9.80 0.19 -9.84
CA ASN A 42 -10.87 -0.80 -9.95
C ASN A 42 -12.13 -0.44 -9.10
N GLY A 43 -12.50 0.85 -9.05
CA GLY A 43 -13.64 1.33 -8.27
C GLY A 43 -13.43 1.37 -6.76
N GLN A 44 -12.18 1.38 -6.29
CA GLN A 44 -11.83 1.47 -4.87
C GLN A 44 -10.71 2.48 -4.67
N ASP A 45 -10.77 3.22 -3.57
CA ASP A 45 -9.72 4.18 -3.21
C ASP A 45 -8.50 3.46 -2.64
N TYR A 46 -7.35 3.78 -3.21
CA TYR A 46 -6.02 3.38 -2.74
C TYR A 46 -5.15 4.61 -2.54
N ARG A 47 -4.06 4.46 -1.79
CA ARG A 47 -3.01 5.45 -1.66
C ARG A 47 -1.68 4.81 -2.02
N LYS A 48 -0.84 5.54 -2.75
CA LYS A 48 0.51 5.09 -3.11
C LYS A 48 1.41 5.16 -1.89
N LEU A 49 2.24 4.15 -1.71
CA LEU A 49 3.32 4.14 -0.75
C LEU A 49 4.47 4.93 -1.38
N SER A 50 4.70 6.16 -0.94
CA SER A 50 5.82 6.97 -1.40
C SER A 50 6.79 7.22 -0.25
N VAL A 51 8.09 7.04 -0.53
CA VAL A 51 9.18 7.27 0.44
C VAL A 51 9.72 8.69 0.33
N ASP A 52 9.44 9.38 -0.78
CA ASP A 52 9.88 10.74 -1.05
C ASP A 52 8.68 11.64 -1.35
N ASN A 53 8.63 12.77 -0.64
CA ASN A 53 7.54 13.73 -0.71
C ASN A 53 7.25 14.20 -2.15
N LEU A 54 5.96 14.19 -2.51
CA LEU A 54 5.37 14.67 -3.78
C LEU A 54 5.43 13.73 -4.99
N SER A 55 5.19 12.43 -4.79
CA SER A 55 4.73 11.57 -5.90
C SER A 55 3.37 12.08 -6.40
N GLU A 56 3.32 12.55 -7.65
CA GLU A 56 2.06 12.79 -8.38
C GLU A 56 1.18 11.54 -8.27
N ALA A 57 0.15 11.63 -7.44
CA ALA A 57 -0.77 10.52 -7.20
C ALA A 57 -1.65 10.22 -8.42
N ALA A 58 -1.50 10.97 -9.51
CA ALA A 58 -2.36 10.90 -10.68
C ALA A 58 -2.13 9.63 -11.53
N GLU A 59 -0.93 9.05 -11.51
CA GLU A 59 -0.57 7.91 -12.35
C GLU A 59 -0.25 6.67 -11.52
N LEU A 60 -0.59 5.49 -12.06
CA LEU A 60 -0.24 4.19 -11.49
C LEU A 60 0.64 3.42 -12.46
N HIS A 61 1.85 3.08 -12.05
CA HIS A 61 2.81 2.34 -12.86
C HIS A 61 3.01 0.92 -12.33
N ALA A 62 3.48 0.03 -13.21
CA ALA A 62 3.93 -1.29 -12.78
C ALA A 62 5.07 -1.15 -11.74
N GLY A 63 4.96 -1.86 -10.63
CA GLY A 63 5.87 -1.77 -9.50
C GLY A 63 5.38 -0.89 -8.36
N ASP A 64 4.43 0.03 -8.61
CA ASP A 64 3.87 0.89 -7.57
C ASP A 64 3.20 0.08 -6.47
N GLU A 65 3.46 0.48 -5.23
CA GLU A 65 2.89 -0.12 -4.04
C GLU A 65 1.73 0.75 -3.54
N VAL A 66 0.59 0.10 -3.28
CA VAL A 66 -0.66 0.76 -2.93
C VAL A 66 -1.35 0.08 -1.76
N PHE A 67 -2.05 0.85 -0.94
CA PHE A 67 -2.81 0.36 0.21
C PHE A 67 -4.14 1.11 0.34
N LYS A 68 -5.15 0.46 0.93
CA LYS A 68 -6.49 1.06 1.10
C LYS A 68 -6.59 1.91 2.36
N ASN A 69 -6.02 1.40 3.44
CA ASN A 69 -5.97 2.04 4.75
C ASN A 69 -4.76 1.52 5.55
N ALA A 70 -4.48 2.15 6.68
CA ALA A 70 -3.33 1.85 7.54
C ALA A 70 -3.24 0.40 8.04
N PHE A 71 -4.34 -0.37 7.98
CA PHE A 71 -4.41 -1.76 8.44
C PHE A 71 -4.50 -2.78 7.29
N SER A 72 -4.49 -2.31 6.04
CA SER A 72 -4.56 -3.19 4.87
C SER A 72 -3.18 -3.64 4.41
N ASN A 73 -3.09 -4.84 3.83
CA ASN A 73 -1.87 -5.29 3.16
C ASN A 73 -1.53 -4.36 1.99
N VAL A 74 -0.24 -4.05 1.85
CA VAL A 74 0.29 -3.39 0.66
C VAL A 74 0.13 -4.33 -0.53
N SER A 75 -0.37 -3.79 -1.63
CA SER A 75 -0.48 -4.47 -2.91
C SER A 75 0.46 -3.82 -3.91
N LYS A 76 1.00 -4.62 -4.83
CA LYS A 76 1.87 -4.15 -5.91
C LYS A 76 1.13 -4.18 -7.24
N ALA A 77 1.13 -3.07 -7.96
CA ALA A 77 0.64 -3.03 -9.34
C ALA A 77 1.58 -3.85 -10.23
N THR A 78 1.06 -4.89 -10.88
CA THR A 78 1.91 -5.85 -11.62
C THR A 78 2.19 -5.44 -13.07
N GLY A 79 1.46 -4.43 -13.58
CA GLY A 79 1.43 -4.11 -15.01
C GLY A 79 0.51 -5.01 -15.84
N LEU A 80 -0.14 -6.01 -15.23
CA LEU A 80 -1.14 -6.84 -15.89
C LEU A 80 -2.54 -6.22 -15.76
N ILE A 81 -3.32 -6.34 -16.83
CA ILE A 81 -4.71 -5.90 -16.90
C ILE A 81 -5.54 -7.07 -17.42
N PHE A 82 -6.49 -7.51 -16.61
CA PHE A 82 -7.48 -8.49 -16.99
C PHE A 82 -8.57 -7.80 -17.80
N VAL A 83 -8.89 -8.34 -18.98
CA VAL A 83 -9.87 -7.76 -19.89
C VAL A 83 -10.88 -8.81 -20.30
N THR A 84 -12.16 -8.44 -20.28
CA THR A 84 -13.23 -9.22 -20.91
C THR A 84 -13.69 -8.48 -22.16
N VAL A 85 -13.55 -9.09 -23.33
CA VAL A 85 -13.99 -8.54 -24.62
C VAL A 85 -15.36 -9.09 -25.03
N LYS A 86 -16.07 -8.37 -25.90
CA LYS A 86 -17.36 -8.81 -26.46
C LYS A 86 -17.21 -9.85 -27.56
N ASN A 87 -16.16 -9.74 -28.36
CA ASN A 87 -15.82 -10.69 -29.39
C ASN A 87 -14.37 -11.16 -29.17
N PRO A 88 -14.12 -12.47 -29.04
CA PRO A 88 -12.76 -13.02 -28.90
C PRO A 88 -11.75 -12.52 -29.94
N ALA A 89 -12.21 -12.22 -31.15
CA ALA A 89 -11.35 -11.73 -32.23
C ALA A 89 -10.76 -10.33 -31.96
N ASP A 90 -11.38 -9.54 -31.08
CA ASP A 90 -11.00 -8.14 -30.85
C ASP A 90 -9.82 -8.00 -29.88
N ALA A 91 -9.52 -9.01 -29.06
CA ALA A 91 -8.52 -8.90 -27.99
C ALA A 91 -7.15 -8.43 -28.50
N ASN A 92 -6.68 -9.01 -29.61
CA ASN A 92 -5.39 -8.63 -30.21
C ASN A 92 -5.41 -7.22 -30.81
N ALA A 93 -6.55 -6.79 -31.38
CA ALA A 93 -6.69 -5.46 -31.96
C ALA A 93 -6.68 -4.38 -30.87
N VAL A 94 -7.45 -4.59 -29.80
CA VAL A 94 -7.50 -3.71 -28.62
C VAL A 94 -6.10 -3.57 -28.00
N ALA A 95 -5.41 -4.68 -27.75
CA ALA A 95 -4.06 -4.65 -27.18
C ALA A 95 -3.07 -3.88 -28.07
N LYS A 96 -3.13 -4.11 -29.40
CA LYS A 96 -2.22 -3.45 -30.35
C LYS A 96 -2.41 -1.93 -30.39
N GLU A 97 -3.64 -1.43 -30.33
CA GLU A 97 -3.93 0.00 -30.31
C GLU A 97 -3.28 0.70 -29.11
N LEU A 98 -3.27 0.03 -27.97
CA LEU A 98 -2.68 0.52 -26.72
C LEU A 98 -1.20 0.16 -26.54
N LYS A 99 -0.61 -0.51 -27.54
CA LYS A 99 0.78 -1.03 -27.50
C LYS A 99 1.02 -1.96 -26.31
N LEU A 100 0.02 -2.78 -25.95
CA LEU A 100 0.10 -3.76 -24.89
C LEU A 100 0.52 -5.13 -25.44
N GLU A 101 1.24 -5.89 -24.63
CA GLU A 101 1.54 -7.29 -24.91
C GLU A 101 0.34 -8.17 -24.54
N VAL A 102 -0.05 -9.11 -25.40
CA VAL A 102 -1.07 -10.12 -25.09
C VAL A 102 -0.40 -11.32 -24.44
N VAL A 103 -0.58 -11.45 -23.12
CA VAL A 103 -0.01 -12.57 -22.33
C VAL A 103 -0.91 -13.81 -22.42
N PHE A 104 -2.22 -13.58 -22.49
CA PHE A 104 -3.22 -14.64 -22.60
C PHE A 104 -4.44 -14.12 -23.35
N ALA A 105 -5.04 -14.95 -24.19
CA ALA A 105 -6.33 -14.69 -24.81
C ALA A 105 -7.04 -16.02 -25.12
N GLN A 106 -8.19 -16.25 -24.49
CA GLN A 106 -9.03 -17.41 -24.76
C GLN A 106 -10.50 -17.05 -24.56
N GLY A 107 -11.31 -17.31 -25.59
CA GLY A 107 -12.71 -16.88 -25.60
C GLY A 107 -12.79 -15.37 -25.38
N GLU A 108 -13.68 -14.95 -24.48
CA GLU A 108 -13.87 -13.52 -24.17
C GLU A 108 -12.85 -12.97 -23.17
N SER A 109 -11.97 -13.81 -22.60
CA SER A 109 -11.03 -13.40 -21.55
C SER A 109 -9.64 -13.18 -22.12
N ALA A 110 -9.01 -12.07 -21.76
CA ALA A 110 -7.64 -11.76 -22.11
C ALA A 110 -6.87 -11.16 -20.93
N VAL A 111 -5.55 -11.33 -20.96
CA VAL A 111 -4.61 -10.67 -20.05
C VAL A 111 -3.64 -9.87 -20.91
N PHE A 112 -3.65 -8.56 -20.70
CA PHE A 112 -2.72 -7.65 -21.34
C PHE A 112 -1.64 -7.24 -20.35
N LYS A 113 -0.43 -6.99 -20.85
CA LYS A 113 0.68 -6.46 -20.08
C LYS A 113 1.11 -5.11 -20.64
N ALA A 114 1.14 -4.14 -19.75
CA ALA A 114 1.68 -2.82 -20.02
C ALA A 114 3.21 -2.87 -20.09
N SER A 115 3.77 -2.04 -20.96
CA SER A 115 5.19 -1.75 -20.99
C SER A 115 5.61 -0.97 -19.74
N GLU A 116 6.91 -1.00 -19.44
CA GLU A 116 7.48 -0.24 -18.34
C GLU A 116 7.16 1.27 -18.48
N GLY A 117 6.74 1.89 -17.38
CA GLY A 117 6.41 3.32 -17.33
C GLY A 117 5.09 3.73 -18.01
N GLN A 118 4.26 2.80 -18.49
CA GLN A 118 2.91 3.15 -18.93
C GLN A 118 1.97 3.34 -17.73
N ASP A 119 1.17 4.40 -17.76
CA ASP A 119 0.12 4.65 -16.79
C ASP A 119 -1.04 3.66 -16.94
N LEU A 120 -1.23 2.83 -15.92
CA LEU A 120 -2.24 1.79 -15.85
C LEU A 120 -3.65 2.37 -15.66
N LEU A 121 -3.79 3.55 -15.04
CA LEU A 121 -5.10 4.19 -14.88
C LEU A 121 -5.63 4.67 -16.23
N GLY A 122 -4.83 5.41 -16.99
CA GLY A 122 -5.18 5.83 -18.34
C GLY A 122 -5.47 4.66 -19.29
N ILE A 123 -4.73 3.54 -19.16
CA ILE A 123 -5.05 2.32 -19.91
C ILE A 123 -6.42 1.76 -19.50
N SER A 124 -6.71 1.69 -18.20
CA SER A 124 -8.00 1.19 -17.71
C SER A 124 -9.16 2.06 -18.16
N ASP A 125 -9.00 3.38 -18.15
CA ASP A 125 -10.02 4.34 -18.62
C ASP A 125 -10.31 4.14 -20.11
N TYR A 126 -9.27 4.01 -20.94
CA TYR A 126 -9.45 3.72 -22.37
C TYR A 126 -10.17 2.39 -22.59
N LEU A 127 -9.74 1.33 -21.90
CA LEU A 127 -10.36 0.01 -22.03
C LEU A 127 -11.82 0.03 -21.59
N ASN A 128 -12.17 0.75 -20.52
CA ASN A 128 -13.55 0.84 -20.05
C ASN A 128 -14.44 1.70 -20.97
N ALA A 129 -13.85 2.63 -21.72
CA ALA A 129 -14.55 3.41 -22.74
C ALA A 129 -14.66 2.69 -24.09
N ASP A 130 -13.83 1.68 -24.35
CA ASP A 130 -13.82 0.93 -25.61
C ASP A 130 -15.07 0.06 -25.75
N SER A 131 -15.85 0.31 -26.80
CA SER A 131 -17.10 -0.42 -27.06
C SER A 131 -16.92 -1.93 -27.25
N ARG A 132 -15.72 -2.42 -27.57
CA ARG A 132 -15.38 -3.85 -27.72
C ARG A 132 -15.11 -4.53 -26.38
N VAL A 133 -14.81 -3.76 -25.34
CA VAL A 133 -14.51 -4.26 -24.00
C VAL A 133 -15.80 -4.27 -23.15
N LYS A 134 -16.01 -5.34 -22.39
CA LYS A 134 -17.09 -5.46 -21.39
C LYS A 134 -16.65 -4.98 -20.02
N ALA A 135 -15.40 -5.28 -19.66
CA ALA A 135 -14.81 -4.91 -18.38
C ALA A 135 -13.28 -4.98 -18.46
N SER A 136 -12.60 -4.15 -17.67
CA SER A 136 -11.16 -4.25 -17.42
C SER A 136 -10.88 -4.18 -15.91
N LYS A 137 -9.75 -4.75 -15.49
CA LYS A 137 -9.29 -4.70 -14.10
C LYS A 137 -7.76 -4.73 -14.03
N ILE A 138 -7.18 -3.74 -13.38
CA ILE A 138 -5.74 -3.67 -13.09
C ILE A 138 -5.40 -4.70 -12.01
N GLU A 139 -4.34 -5.48 -12.22
CA GLU A 139 -3.93 -6.48 -11.24
C GLU A 139 -3.05 -5.89 -10.12
N LEU A 140 -3.49 -6.14 -8.89
CA LEU A 140 -2.84 -5.75 -7.65
C LEU A 140 -2.46 -6.99 -6.84
N ASN A 141 -1.18 -7.34 -6.85
CA ASN A 141 -0.67 -8.47 -6.10
C ASN A 141 -0.41 -8.09 -4.64
N SER A 142 -1.22 -8.62 -3.73
CA SER A 142 -1.11 -8.37 -2.28
C SER A 142 -0.24 -9.40 -1.54
N GLY A 143 0.46 -10.29 -2.24
CA GLY A 143 1.31 -11.32 -1.66
C GLY A 143 0.57 -12.34 -0.78
N LYS A 144 -0.77 -12.33 -0.81
CA LYS A 144 -1.64 -13.17 0.04
C LYS A 144 -1.47 -14.67 -0.20
N TYR A 145 -1.02 -15.04 -1.40
CA TYR A 145 -0.71 -16.41 -1.76
C TYR A 145 0.82 -16.56 -1.86
N ARG A 146 1.48 -16.69 -0.71
CA ARG A 146 2.82 -17.29 -0.71
C ARG A 146 2.61 -18.79 -0.96
N ALA A 147 3.22 -19.31 -2.02
CA ALA A 147 3.27 -20.76 -2.24
C ALA A 147 3.84 -21.42 -0.98
N GLN A 148 3.10 -22.40 -0.45
CA GLN A 148 3.57 -23.26 0.64
C GLN A 148 4.53 -24.30 0.08
#